data_AF-A0A6L9IT56-F1
#
_entry.id   AF-A0A6L9IT56-F1
#
_cell.length_a   1.000
_cell.length_b   1.000
_cell.length_c   1.000
_cell.angle_alpha   90.00
_cell.angle_beta   90.00
_cell.angle_gamma   90.00
#
_symmetry.space_group_name_H-M   'P 1'
#
loop_
_entity.id
_entity.type
_entity.pdbx_description
1 polymer ?
#
loop_
_entity_poly.entity_id
_entity_poly.type
_entity_poly.pdbx_seq_one_letter_code
_entity_poly.pdbx_strand_id
1 'polypeptide(L)'
;RELGLSRNDLTSLPPEIGQLASLEWMPLDGNPLESPPPDVVAQGTAAVLAYLRALDSAQGQAQPNDPAYQEAQRRIEEARISGATELDLADMGLAALPPEIGQLQNLTSLSLGFNSLTELPPEIGHVPGLETLFVDHNRLTALPPEIGQLTNLTVLGVQYNELRELPPEIGELRALRILSLDGNRLTALPSEIGQLTALQGCWLLDNQLTRLPPEMGQLTNLGILDLRDNMLTSLPPELGPLTTLTELRLDGNPLIDPPPEVVAQGTAAVLEYLRALEFGQE
;
A
#
# COMPACT_ATOMS: atom_id res chain seq x y z
N ARG A 1 -1.02 29.75 28.14
CA ARG A 1 -0.49 30.78 27.22
C ARG A 1 1.02 30.88 27.28
N GLU A 2 1.64 30.63 28.42
CA GLU A 2 3.10 30.72 28.59
C GLU A 2 3.65 29.44 29.21
N LEU A 3 4.82 28.99 28.75
CA LEU A 3 5.58 27.87 29.30
C LEU A 3 7.06 28.24 29.36
N GLY A 4 7.56 28.64 30.53
CA GLY A 4 8.95 29.07 30.70
C GLY A 4 9.91 27.88 30.83
N LEU A 5 10.80 27.70 29.86
CA LEU A 5 11.77 26.58 29.81
C LEU A 5 13.24 27.05 29.75
N SER A 6 13.50 28.35 29.86
CA SER A 6 14.85 28.91 29.81
C SER A 6 15.77 28.36 30.91
N ARG A 7 17.06 28.23 30.58
CA ARG A 7 18.17 27.90 31.50
C ARG A 7 18.01 26.57 32.21
N ASN A 8 17.61 25.55 31.45
CA ASN A 8 17.65 24.16 31.86
C ASN A 8 18.69 23.40 31.02
N ASP A 9 18.85 22.11 31.26
CA ASP A 9 19.73 21.23 30.50
C ASP A 9 18.94 20.40 29.46
N LEU A 10 17.92 21.00 28.83
CA LEU A 10 17.11 20.31 27.84
C LEU A 10 17.90 20.11 26.54
N THR A 11 18.07 18.86 26.13
CA THR A 11 18.67 18.49 24.84
C THR A 11 17.63 18.31 23.74
N SER A 12 16.38 18.00 24.10
CA SER A 12 15.26 17.92 23.16
C SER A 12 13.92 18.34 23.76
N LEU A 13 12.94 18.64 22.89
CA LEU A 13 11.55 18.91 23.29
C LEU A 13 10.59 17.83 22.75
N PRO A 14 9.63 17.37 23.57
CA PRO A 14 8.61 16.41 23.12
C PRO A 14 7.70 17.02 22.03
N PRO A 15 7.38 16.28 20.94
CA PRO A 15 6.52 16.77 19.85
C PRO A 15 5.12 17.19 20.30
N GLU A 16 4.60 16.60 21.37
CA GLU A 16 3.26 16.84 21.92
C GLU A 16 3.09 18.30 22.38
N ILE A 17 4.18 19.01 22.68
CA ILE A 17 4.16 20.45 22.95
C ILE A 17 3.61 21.24 21.75
N GLY A 18 3.83 20.75 20.52
CA GLY A 18 3.30 21.32 19.30
C GLY A 18 1.76 21.37 19.26
N GLN A 19 1.09 20.42 19.94
CA GLN A 19 -0.39 20.33 19.98
C GLN A 19 -1.02 21.34 20.95
N LEU A 20 -0.24 22.05 21.75
CA LEU A 20 -0.74 23.05 22.70
C LEU A 20 -1.22 24.32 21.97
N ALA A 21 -2.44 24.27 21.43
CA ALA A 21 -3.04 25.32 20.60
C ALA A 21 -3.17 26.68 21.30
N SER A 22 -3.07 26.72 22.63
CA SER A 22 -3.15 27.93 23.45
C SER A 22 -1.79 28.42 23.95
N LEU A 23 -0.68 27.87 23.48
CA LEU A 23 0.68 28.27 23.85
C LEU A 23 1.20 29.36 22.91
N GLU A 24 1.47 30.54 23.48
CA GLU A 24 1.86 31.76 22.74
C GLU A 24 3.32 32.14 23.00
N TRP A 25 3.87 31.76 24.16
CA TRP A 25 5.23 32.08 24.54
C TRP A 25 5.92 30.91 25.25
N MET A 26 7.10 30.54 24.73
CA MET A 26 7.92 29.45 25.23
C MET A 26 9.39 29.81 25.03
N PRO A 27 10.01 30.53 25.99
CA PRO A 27 11.42 30.87 25.90
C PRO A 27 12.29 29.63 26.19
N LEU A 28 13.32 29.44 25.38
CA LEU A 28 14.20 28.25 25.39
C LEU A 28 15.69 28.62 25.55
N ASP A 29 16.00 29.89 25.80
CA ASP A 29 17.37 30.39 25.95
C ASP A 29 18.12 29.67 27.08
N GLY A 30 19.41 29.40 26.87
CA GLY A 30 20.25 28.75 27.86
C GLY A 30 20.01 27.25 28.03
N ASN A 31 19.46 26.56 27.03
CA ASN A 31 19.43 25.10 26.93
C ASN A 31 20.38 24.60 25.82
N PRO A 32 21.05 23.45 25.98
CA PRO A 32 21.85 22.80 24.94
C PRO A 32 20.97 21.99 23.97
N LEU A 33 19.95 22.62 23.36
CA LEU A 33 19.01 21.92 22.49
C LEU A 33 19.68 21.44 21.19
N GLU A 34 19.57 20.15 20.94
CA GLU A 34 19.91 19.52 19.65
C GLU A 34 18.67 19.46 18.74
N SER A 35 17.47 19.33 19.32
CA SER A 35 16.18 19.34 18.60
C SER A 35 15.08 20.03 19.43
N PRO A 36 14.45 21.12 18.97
CA PRO A 36 14.64 21.81 17.70
C PRO A 36 16.04 22.42 17.54
N PRO A 37 16.59 22.47 16.31
CA PRO A 37 17.92 23.01 16.08
C PRO A 37 17.98 24.53 16.38
N PRO A 38 19.18 25.06 16.67
CA PRO A 38 19.33 26.43 17.18
C PRO A 38 18.79 27.53 16.27
N ASP A 39 18.77 27.30 14.96
CA ASP A 39 18.21 28.20 13.94
C ASP A 39 16.68 28.28 13.99
N VAL A 40 16.00 27.17 14.30
CA VAL A 40 14.55 27.15 14.54
C VAL A 40 14.21 27.82 15.88
N VAL A 41 15.02 27.56 16.91
CA VAL A 41 14.86 28.22 18.23
C VAL A 41 15.04 29.74 18.10
N ALA A 42 15.98 30.20 17.27
CA ALA A 42 16.22 31.62 17.01
C ALA A 42 15.05 32.33 16.30
N GLN A 43 14.23 31.60 15.55
CA GLN A 43 13.02 32.12 14.88
C GLN A 43 11.83 32.29 15.85
N GLY A 44 11.98 31.84 17.11
CA GLY A 44 11.03 32.07 18.19
C GLY A 44 9.98 30.96 18.36
N THR A 45 9.11 31.14 19.37
CA THR A 45 8.16 30.11 19.82
C THR A 45 7.25 29.59 18.71
N ALA A 46 6.77 30.43 17.80
CA ALA A 46 5.88 30.00 16.71
C ALA A 46 6.58 29.02 15.74
N ALA A 47 7.85 29.27 15.41
CA ALA A 47 8.64 28.40 14.55
C ALA A 47 8.95 27.07 15.24
N VAL A 48 9.27 27.11 16.53
CA VAL A 48 9.47 25.90 17.34
C VAL A 48 8.19 25.05 17.42
N LEU A 49 7.03 25.68 17.64
CA LEU A 49 5.75 24.95 17.67
C LEU A 49 5.39 24.38 16.31
N ALA A 50 5.67 25.10 15.21
CA ALA A 50 5.48 24.57 13.86
C ALA A 50 6.40 23.37 13.59
N TYR A 51 7.66 23.44 14.02
CA TYR A 51 8.61 22.33 13.93
C TYR A 51 8.17 21.12 14.76
N LEU A 52 7.72 21.31 16.00
CA LEU A 52 7.24 20.23 16.86
C LEU A 52 5.94 19.61 16.32
N ARG A 53 5.04 20.41 15.74
CA ARG A 53 3.86 19.90 15.04
C ARG A 53 4.24 19.08 13.81
N ALA A 54 5.24 19.51 13.04
CA ALA A 54 5.75 18.72 11.93
C ALA A 54 6.35 17.39 12.41
N LEU A 55 7.08 17.38 13.53
CA LEU A 55 7.61 16.15 14.15
C LEU A 55 6.52 15.23 14.70
N ASP A 56 5.46 15.79 15.28
CA ASP A 56 4.30 15.06 15.78
C ASP A 56 3.49 14.44 14.63
N SER A 57 3.32 15.20 13.54
CA SER A 57 2.75 14.71 12.27
C SER A 57 3.61 13.61 11.63
N ALA A 58 4.93 13.65 11.89
CA ALA A 58 5.91 12.71 11.38
C ALA A 58 6.15 11.51 12.32
N GLN A 59 5.39 11.34 13.42
CA GLN A 59 5.49 10.13 14.27
C GLN A 59 5.11 8.81 13.52
N GLY A 60 4.67 8.89 12.26
CA GLY A 60 4.52 7.76 11.33
C GLY A 60 5.57 7.65 10.23
N GLN A 61 6.58 8.53 10.19
CA GLN A 61 7.66 8.55 9.19
C GLN A 61 8.99 8.20 9.88
N ALA A 62 9.70 7.20 9.35
CA ALA A 62 10.96 6.73 9.94
C ALA A 62 11.92 7.89 10.21
N GLN A 63 12.45 7.95 11.43
CA GLN A 63 13.46 8.94 11.77
C GLN A 63 14.76 8.64 11.00
N PRO A 64 15.44 9.65 10.42
CA PRO A 64 16.75 9.47 9.75
C PRO A 64 17.86 8.83 10.61
N ASN A 65 17.62 8.69 11.92
CA ASN A 65 18.53 8.08 12.89
C ASN A 65 18.20 6.62 13.22
N ASP A 66 17.16 6.03 12.62
CA ASP A 66 16.82 4.62 12.80
C ASP A 66 17.89 3.73 12.13
N PRO A 67 18.55 2.82 12.88
CA PRO A 67 19.55 1.90 12.32
C PRO A 67 19.03 1.07 11.14
N ALA A 68 17.75 0.65 11.17
CA ALA A 68 17.15 -0.12 10.09
C ALA A 68 17.04 0.73 8.81
N TYR A 69 16.60 1.98 8.95
CA TYR A 69 16.49 2.93 7.86
C TYR A 69 17.87 3.25 7.25
N GLN A 70 18.88 3.48 8.08
CA GLN A 70 20.25 3.72 7.62
C GLN A 70 20.87 2.52 6.91
N GLU A 71 20.61 1.30 7.41
CA GLU A 71 21.02 0.07 6.74
C GLU A 71 20.31 -0.09 5.39
N ALA A 72 19.03 0.23 5.29
CA ALA A 72 18.30 0.23 4.02
C ALA A 72 18.88 1.26 3.04
N GLN A 73 19.20 2.48 3.48
CA GLN A 73 19.88 3.47 2.66
C GLN A 73 21.23 2.96 2.14
N ARG A 74 22.02 2.29 3.00
CA ARG A 74 23.30 1.70 2.58
C ARG A 74 23.11 0.63 1.51
N ARG A 75 22.16 -0.29 1.71
CA ARG A 75 21.86 -1.37 0.75
C ARG A 75 21.35 -0.83 -0.58
N ILE A 76 20.50 0.20 -0.55
CA ILE A 76 20.03 0.90 -1.76
C ILE A 76 21.21 1.51 -2.50
N GLU A 77 22.11 2.22 -1.81
CA GLU A 77 23.28 2.81 -2.45
C GLU A 77 24.24 1.76 -3.02
N GLU A 78 24.48 0.67 -2.31
CA GLU A 78 25.27 -0.47 -2.79
C GLU A 78 24.64 -1.12 -4.04
N ALA A 79 23.32 -1.33 -4.04
CA ALA A 79 22.57 -1.82 -5.19
C ALA A 79 22.67 -0.87 -6.39
N ARG A 80 22.61 0.45 -6.13
CA ARG A 80 22.74 1.50 -7.16
C ARG A 80 24.13 1.46 -7.81
N ILE A 81 25.19 1.37 -7.01
CA ILE A 81 26.58 1.35 -7.51
C ILE A 81 26.89 0.05 -8.25
N SER A 82 26.43 -1.08 -7.73
CA SER A 82 26.65 -2.39 -8.34
C SER A 82 25.77 -2.65 -9.57
N GLY A 83 24.70 -1.88 -9.74
CA GLY A 83 23.69 -2.10 -10.78
C GLY A 83 22.88 -3.37 -10.53
N ALA A 84 22.61 -3.69 -9.27
CA ALA A 84 21.88 -4.88 -8.88
C ALA A 84 20.47 -4.92 -9.48
N THR A 85 20.06 -6.12 -9.90
CA THR A 85 18.72 -6.38 -10.46
C THR A 85 17.73 -6.84 -9.39
N GLU A 86 18.22 -7.24 -8.21
CA GLU A 86 17.43 -7.73 -7.09
C GLU A 86 17.87 -7.02 -5.81
N LEU A 87 16.91 -6.61 -4.99
CA LEU A 87 17.16 -5.98 -3.70
C LEU A 87 16.18 -6.55 -2.66
N ASP A 88 16.75 -7.08 -1.59
CA ASP A 88 16.02 -7.61 -0.45
C ASP A 88 16.21 -6.72 0.78
N LEU A 89 15.12 -6.09 1.20
CA LEU A 89 14.98 -5.31 2.42
C LEU A 89 13.88 -5.90 3.33
N ALA A 90 13.53 -7.17 3.17
CA ALA A 90 12.55 -7.83 4.02
C ALA A 90 13.08 -8.05 5.45
N ASP A 91 12.17 -8.09 6.42
CA ASP A 91 12.46 -8.38 7.84
C ASP A 91 13.57 -7.49 8.44
N MET A 92 13.57 -6.21 8.08
CA MET A 92 14.54 -5.23 8.56
C MET A 92 13.98 -4.35 9.69
N GLY A 93 12.68 -4.45 9.99
CA GLY A 93 12.01 -3.58 10.94
C GLY A 93 11.81 -2.15 10.42
N LEU A 94 11.76 -1.96 9.10
CA LEU A 94 11.60 -0.64 8.49
C LEU A 94 10.24 -0.03 8.79
N ALA A 95 10.23 1.18 9.35
CA ALA A 95 9.01 1.98 9.50
C ALA A 95 8.69 2.80 8.24
N ALA A 96 9.69 3.12 7.42
CA ALA A 96 9.52 3.77 6.13
C ALA A 96 10.62 3.32 5.16
N LEU A 97 10.32 3.40 3.87
CA LEU A 97 11.27 3.09 2.79
C LEU A 97 11.98 4.39 2.37
N PRO A 98 13.33 4.39 2.25
CA PRO A 98 14.03 5.59 1.79
C PRO A 98 13.68 5.96 0.34
N PRO A 99 13.46 7.26 0.03
CA PRO A 99 13.11 7.72 -1.31
C PRO A 99 14.22 7.46 -2.35
N GLU A 100 15.45 7.20 -1.90
CA GLU A 100 16.56 6.79 -2.77
C GLU A 100 16.28 5.51 -3.56
N ILE A 101 15.26 4.72 -3.19
CA ILE A 101 14.80 3.55 -3.97
C ILE A 101 14.54 3.91 -5.44
N GLY A 102 14.02 5.11 -5.72
CA GLY A 102 13.75 5.59 -7.08
C GLY A 102 15.00 5.78 -7.96
N GLN A 103 16.20 5.65 -7.40
CA GLN A 103 17.46 5.76 -8.13
C GLN A 103 17.91 4.42 -8.74
N LEU A 104 17.24 3.31 -8.43
CA LEU A 104 17.66 1.96 -8.83
C LEU A 104 17.19 1.58 -10.24
N GLN A 105 17.81 2.18 -11.25
CA GLN A 105 17.38 2.05 -12.66
C GLN A 105 17.46 0.63 -13.26
N ASN A 106 18.24 -0.28 -12.66
CA ASN A 106 18.40 -1.66 -13.12
C ASN A 106 17.57 -2.67 -12.32
N LEU A 107 16.83 -2.22 -11.30
CA LEU A 107 16.14 -3.13 -10.40
C LEU A 107 14.92 -3.76 -11.07
N THR A 108 14.82 -5.08 -10.94
CA THR A 108 13.73 -5.91 -11.48
C THR A 108 12.93 -6.60 -10.39
N SER A 109 13.53 -6.85 -9.22
CA SER A 109 12.86 -7.49 -8.08
C SER A 109 13.16 -6.73 -6.78
N LEU A 110 12.10 -6.39 -6.04
CA LEU A 110 12.19 -5.71 -4.75
C LEU A 110 11.36 -6.44 -3.70
N SER A 111 11.99 -6.85 -2.61
CA SER A 111 11.34 -7.45 -1.44
C SER A 111 11.39 -6.50 -0.24
N LEU A 112 10.22 -6.14 0.28
CA LEU A 112 9.99 -5.26 1.42
C LEU A 112 9.12 -5.93 2.49
N GLY A 113 8.90 -7.24 2.37
CA GLY A 113 7.99 -8.00 3.22
C GLY A 113 8.41 -8.00 4.70
N PHE A 114 7.46 -8.25 5.61
CA PHE A 114 7.71 -8.38 7.04
C PHE A 114 8.39 -7.16 7.68
N ASN A 115 7.95 -5.96 7.30
CA ASN A 115 8.41 -4.70 7.89
C ASN A 115 7.25 -4.01 8.66
N SER A 116 7.42 -2.75 9.01
CA SER A 116 6.39 -1.91 9.64
C SER A 116 6.07 -0.67 8.81
N LEU A 117 6.17 -0.79 7.48
CA LEU A 117 5.90 0.30 6.53
C LEU A 117 4.45 0.74 6.62
N THR A 118 4.22 2.04 6.78
CA THR A 118 2.89 2.66 6.81
C THR A 118 2.49 3.25 5.45
N GLU A 119 3.48 3.61 4.65
CA GLU A 119 3.36 4.13 3.29
C GLU A 119 4.55 3.69 2.42
N LEU A 120 4.36 3.70 1.10
CA LEU A 120 5.45 3.63 0.13
C LEU A 120 5.73 5.05 -0.39
N PRO A 121 7.00 5.44 -0.54
CA PRO A 121 7.36 6.74 -1.10
C PRO A 121 6.94 6.83 -2.58
N PRO A 122 6.49 8.00 -3.08
CA PRO A 122 6.17 8.22 -4.48
C PRO A 122 7.29 7.82 -5.44
N GLU A 123 8.55 7.94 -5.00
CA GLU A 123 9.75 7.56 -5.74
C GLU A 123 9.79 6.08 -6.14
N ILE A 124 8.95 5.21 -5.55
CA ILE A 124 8.81 3.83 -6.02
C ILE A 124 8.43 3.77 -7.50
N GLY A 125 7.66 4.74 -8.01
CA GLY A 125 7.30 4.85 -9.43
C GLY A 125 8.47 5.13 -10.36
N HIS A 126 9.61 5.60 -9.83
CA HIS A 126 10.82 5.92 -10.61
C HIS A 126 11.75 4.73 -10.83
N VAL A 127 11.27 3.51 -10.60
CA VAL A 127 11.99 2.24 -10.84
C VAL A 127 11.39 1.53 -12.07
N PRO A 128 11.65 2.02 -13.30
CA PRO A 128 10.90 1.61 -14.49
C PRO A 128 11.10 0.14 -14.88
N GLY A 129 12.20 -0.48 -14.42
CA GLY A 129 12.53 -1.89 -14.70
C GLY A 129 11.87 -2.89 -13.76
N LEU A 130 11.09 -2.46 -12.76
CA LEU A 130 10.59 -3.35 -11.72
C LEU A 130 9.53 -4.32 -12.28
N GLU A 131 9.80 -5.61 -12.15
CA GLU A 131 8.95 -6.71 -12.60
C GLU A 131 8.23 -7.40 -11.44
N THR A 132 8.85 -7.42 -10.26
CA THR A 132 8.33 -8.07 -9.06
C THR A 132 8.46 -7.15 -7.84
N LEU A 133 7.36 -6.92 -7.14
CA LEU A 133 7.31 -6.14 -5.91
C LEU A 133 6.55 -6.91 -4.83
N PHE A 134 7.24 -7.21 -3.73
CA PHE A 134 6.65 -7.78 -2.52
C PHE A 134 6.72 -6.77 -1.38
N VAL A 135 5.57 -6.38 -0.83
CA VAL A 135 5.40 -5.48 0.31
C VAL A 135 4.45 -6.09 1.35
N ASP A 136 4.41 -7.42 1.42
CA ASP A 136 3.52 -8.15 2.29
C ASP A 136 3.88 -8.05 3.78
N HIS A 137 2.93 -8.32 4.67
CA HIS A 137 3.15 -8.25 6.12
C HIS A 137 3.73 -6.90 6.58
N ASN A 138 3.03 -5.81 6.22
CA ASN A 138 3.35 -4.44 6.59
C ASN A 138 2.10 -3.76 7.19
N ARG A 139 2.09 -2.42 7.29
CA ARG A 139 0.97 -1.63 7.82
C ARG A 139 0.48 -0.59 6.80
N LEU A 140 0.63 -0.88 5.51
CA LEU A 140 0.24 0.04 4.45
C LEU A 140 -1.26 0.31 4.49
N THR A 141 -1.65 1.57 4.50
CA THR A 141 -3.07 1.97 4.48
C THR A 141 -3.58 2.34 3.08
N ALA A 142 -2.65 2.70 2.18
CA ALA A 142 -2.88 2.96 0.77
C ALA A 142 -1.63 2.62 -0.03
N LEU A 143 -1.80 2.43 -1.35
CA LEU A 143 -0.70 2.45 -2.31
C LEU A 143 -0.61 3.86 -2.94
N PRO A 144 0.60 4.38 -3.20
CA PRO A 144 0.75 5.66 -3.88
C PRO A 144 0.25 5.55 -5.34
N PRO A 145 -0.37 6.59 -5.91
CA PRO A 145 -0.74 6.63 -7.34
C PRO A 145 0.41 6.31 -8.29
N GLU A 146 1.63 6.66 -7.90
CA GLU A 146 2.87 6.40 -8.63
C GLU A 146 3.14 4.91 -8.85
N ILE A 147 2.44 4.00 -8.15
CA ILE A 147 2.49 2.57 -8.46
C ILE A 147 2.16 2.30 -9.94
N GLY A 148 1.27 3.08 -10.55
CA GLY A 148 0.90 2.93 -11.96
C GLY A 148 2.05 3.17 -12.94
N GLN A 149 3.12 3.84 -12.51
CA GLN A 149 4.31 4.08 -13.34
C GLN A 149 5.15 2.82 -13.55
N LEU A 150 4.96 1.78 -12.73
CA LEU A 150 5.66 0.49 -12.81
C LEU A 150 5.11 -0.39 -13.93
N THR A 151 5.11 0.11 -15.16
CA THR A 151 4.44 -0.53 -16.31
C THR A 151 4.97 -1.92 -16.70
N ASN A 152 6.17 -2.29 -16.23
CA ASN A 152 6.76 -3.63 -16.40
C ASN A 152 6.39 -4.62 -15.29
N LEU A 153 5.66 -4.19 -14.26
CA LEU A 153 5.35 -5.03 -13.11
C LEU A 153 4.47 -6.21 -13.52
N THR A 154 4.95 -7.42 -13.23
CA THR A 154 4.26 -8.69 -13.52
C THR A 154 3.70 -9.34 -12.25
N VAL A 155 4.31 -9.07 -11.09
CA VAL A 155 3.90 -9.60 -9.79
C VAL A 155 3.86 -8.47 -8.76
N LEU A 156 2.69 -8.29 -8.14
CA LEU A 156 2.49 -7.38 -7.01
C LEU A 156 1.90 -8.14 -5.83
N GLY A 157 2.71 -8.32 -4.78
CA GLY A 157 2.29 -8.90 -3.51
C GLY A 157 2.16 -7.83 -2.44
N VAL A 158 0.94 -7.57 -1.99
CA VAL A 158 0.58 -6.56 -0.97
C VAL A 158 -0.28 -7.18 0.14
N GLN A 159 -0.29 -8.50 0.26
CA GLN A 159 -1.07 -9.23 1.26
C GLN A 159 -0.66 -8.89 2.70
N TYR A 160 -1.59 -9.03 3.64
CA TYR A 160 -1.40 -8.77 5.07
C TYR A 160 -0.92 -7.34 5.34
N ASN A 161 -1.72 -6.37 4.89
CA ASN A 161 -1.58 -4.93 5.12
C ASN A 161 -2.91 -4.36 5.66
N GLU A 162 -3.06 -3.03 5.67
CA GLU A 162 -4.28 -2.36 6.13
C GLU A 162 -4.97 -1.55 5.01
N LEU A 163 -4.78 -1.95 3.75
CA LEU A 163 -5.28 -1.22 2.58
C LEU A 163 -6.81 -1.13 2.62
N ARG A 164 -7.35 0.09 2.49
CA ARG A 164 -8.81 0.33 2.43
C ARG A 164 -9.35 0.45 1.01
N GLU A 165 -8.49 0.87 0.09
CA GLU A 165 -8.78 1.04 -1.32
C GLU A 165 -7.50 0.83 -2.15
N LEU A 166 -7.69 0.64 -3.45
CA LEU A 166 -6.62 0.69 -4.44
C LEU A 166 -6.70 2.00 -5.23
N PRO A 167 -5.56 2.63 -5.55
CA PRO A 167 -5.55 3.77 -6.47
C PRO A 167 -6.06 3.33 -7.86
N PRO A 168 -6.86 4.17 -8.57
CA PRO A 168 -7.27 3.90 -9.95
C PRO A 168 -6.09 3.60 -10.89
N GLU A 169 -4.93 4.19 -10.62
CA GLU A 169 -3.67 4.00 -11.34
C GLU A 169 -3.18 2.55 -11.33
N ILE A 170 -3.73 1.67 -10.49
CA ILE A 170 -3.48 0.22 -10.60
C ILE A 170 -3.79 -0.29 -12.02
N GLY A 171 -4.76 0.30 -12.73
CA GLY A 171 -5.10 -0.07 -14.10
C GLY A 171 -4.01 0.21 -15.15
N GLU A 172 -3.00 1.01 -14.81
CA GLU A 172 -1.84 1.29 -15.66
C GLU A 172 -0.87 0.09 -15.74
N LEU A 173 -0.94 -0.86 -14.79
CA LEU A 173 -0.07 -2.04 -14.71
C LEU A 173 -0.45 -3.13 -15.73
N ARG A 174 -0.41 -2.80 -17.02
CA ARG A 174 -0.88 -3.66 -18.12
C ARG A 174 -0.13 -4.99 -18.25
N ALA A 175 1.07 -5.09 -17.69
CA ALA A 175 1.88 -6.32 -17.67
C ALA A 175 1.58 -7.24 -16.47
N LEU A 176 0.75 -6.79 -15.51
CA LEU A 176 0.53 -7.49 -14.26
C LEU A 176 -0.17 -8.83 -14.49
N ARG A 177 0.42 -9.91 -13.96
CA ARG A 177 -0.08 -11.29 -14.06
C ARG A 177 -0.58 -11.81 -12.73
N ILE A 178 0.06 -11.41 -11.65
CA ILE A 178 -0.26 -11.85 -10.28
C ILE A 178 -0.48 -10.63 -9.42
N LEU A 179 -1.67 -10.55 -8.82
CA LEU A 179 -2.03 -9.54 -7.84
C LEU A 179 -2.51 -10.23 -6.56
N SER A 180 -1.76 -10.09 -5.48
CA SER A 180 -2.06 -10.69 -4.18
C SER A 180 -2.38 -9.60 -3.16
N LEU A 181 -3.64 -9.57 -2.72
CA LEU A 181 -4.25 -8.55 -1.85
C LEU A 181 -4.88 -9.17 -0.58
N ASP A 182 -4.59 -10.43 -0.30
CA ASP A 182 -5.15 -11.17 0.84
C ASP A 182 -4.95 -10.44 2.17
N GLY A 183 -5.88 -10.56 3.11
CA GLY A 183 -5.72 -10.04 4.47
C GLY A 183 -5.56 -8.52 4.51
N ASN A 184 -6.44 -7.79 3.84
CA ASN A 184 -6.50 -6.33 3.83
C ASN A 184 -7.88 -5.84 4.33
N ARG A 185 -8.19 -4.55 4.17
CA ARG A 185 -9.47 -3.95 4.58
C ARG A 185 -10.22 -3.35 3.40
N LEU A 186 -10.06 -3.91 2.20
CA LEU A 186 -10.65 -3.38 0.97
C LEU A 186 -12.17 -3.51 1.02
N THR A 187 -12.88 -2.40 0.77
CA THR A 187 -14.36 -2.39 0.72
C THR A 187 -14.92 -2.44 -0.69
N ALA A 188 -14.12 -2.02 -1.67
CA ALA A 188 -14.40 -2.08 -3.11
C ALA A 188 -13.09 -2.15 -3.91
N LEU A 189 -13.20 -2.53 -5.18
CA LEU A 189 -12.13 -2.40 -6.18
C LEU A 189 -12.48 -1.26 -7.14
N PRO A 190 -11.48 -0.51 -7.65
CA PRO A 190 -11.71 0.49 -8.69
C PRO A 190 -12.12 -0.18 -10.01
N SER A 191 -12.92 0.51 -10.84
CA SER A 191 -13.31 0.03 -12.18
C SER A 191 -12.11 -0.25 -13.08
N GLU A 192 -11.03 0.48 -12.85
CA GLU A 192 -9.75 0.38 -13.53
C GLU A 192 -9.08 -0.98 -13.35
N ILE A 193 -9.51 -1.81 -12.40
CA ILE A 193 -9.03 -3.19 -12.29
C ILE A 193 -9.26 -3.98 -13.59
N GLY A 194 -10.32 -3.69 -14.35
CA GLY A 194 -10.59 -4.33 -15.65
C GLY A 194 -9.54 -4.04 -16.72
N GLN A 195 -8.70 -3.04 -16.50
CA GLN A 195 -7.61 -2.67 -17.40
C GLN A 195 -6.41 -3.62 -17.33
N LEU A 196 -6.32 -4.45 -16.30
CA LEU A 196 -5.28 -5.46 -16.08
C LEU A 196 -5.45 -6.68 -16.99
N THR A 197 -5.47 -6.48 -18.31
CA THR A 197 -5.84 -7.52 -19.27
C THR A 197 -4.86 -8.70 -19.32
N ALA A 198 -3.65 -8.56 -18.78
CA ALA A 198 -2.68 -9.65 -18.63
C ALA A 198 -2.85 -10.47 -17.33
N LEU A 199 -3.77 -10.09 -16.43
CA LEU A 199 -3.90 -10.70 -15.12
C LEU A 199 -4.34 -12.16 -15.23
N GLN A 200 -3.61 -13.03 -14.53
CA GLN A 200 -3.80 -14.49 -14.53
C GLN A 200 -4.28 -15.00 -13.16
N GLY A 201 -3.85 -14.35 -12.09
CA GLY A 201 -4.26 -14.69 -10.72
C GLY A 201 -4.52 -13.43 -9.91
N CYS A 202 -5.67 -13.42 -9.22
CA CYS A 202 -6.05 -12.37 -8.29
C CYS A 202 -6.51 -13.01 -6.97
N TRP A 203 -5.82 -12.67 -5.89
CA TRP A 203 -6.12 -13.16 -4.54
C TRP A 203 -6.60 -12.00 -3.66
N LEU A 204 -7.81 -12.12 -3.14
CA LEU A 204 -8.53 -11.11 -2.36
C LEU A 204 -9.16 -11.73 -1.08
N LEU A 205 -8.64 -12.87 -0.62
CA LEU A 205 -9.07 -13.54 0.61
C LEU A 205 -9.06 -12.57 1.78
N ASP A 206 -10.01 -12.70 2.71
CA ASP A 206 -10.01 -11.96 3.99
C ASP A 206 -9.92 -10.45 3.77
N ASN A 207 -10.96 -9.92 3.12
CA ASN A 207 -11.17 -8.49 2.87
C ASN A 207 -12.63 -8.13 3.24
N GLN A 208 -13.06 -6.90 2.93
CA GLN A 208 -14.38 -6.39 3.27
C GLN A 208 -15.20 -6.04 2.02
N LEU A 209 -14.92 -6.70 0.89
CA LEU A 209 -15.54 -6.38 -0.39
C LEU A 209 -17.04 -6.65 -0.33
N THR A 210 -17.82 -5.62 -0.65
CA THR A 210 -19.30 -5.71 -0.68
C THR A 210 -19.84 -5.96 -2.09
N ARG A 211 -19.06 -5.62 -3.11
CA ARG A 211 -19.36 -5.85 -4.52
C ARG A 211 -18.07 -5.94 -5.34
N LEU A 212 -18.18 -6.53 -6.53
CA LEU A 212 -17.13 -6.47 -7.56
C LEU A 212 -17.55 -5.49 -8.67
N PRO A 213 -16.60 -4.76 -9.28
CA PRO A 213 -16.89 -3.95 -10.45
C PRO A 213 -17.20 -4.85 -11.67
N PRO A 214 -18.23 -4.52 -12.49
CA PRO A 214 -18.53 -5.21 -13.75
C PRO A 214 -17.31 -5.31 -14.68
N GLU A 215 -16.41 -4.35 -14.62
CA GLU A 215 -15.18 -4.28 -15.40
C GLU A 215 -14.24 -5.47 -15.17
N MET A 216 -14.40 -6.25 -14.08
CA MET A 216 -13.67 -7.52 -13.92
C MET A 216 -13.96 -8.53 -15.06
N GLY A 217 -15.10 -8.41 -15.75
CA GLY A 217 -15.38 -9.18 -16.97
C GLY A 217 -14.42 -8.92 -18.13
N GLN A 218 -13.59 -7.87 -18.06
CA GLN A 218 -12.56 -7.55 -19.06
C GLN A 218 -11.26 -8.36 -18.85
N LEU A 219 -11.12 -9.06 -17.72
CA LEU A 219 -9.93 -9.83 -17.35
C LEU A 219 -9.88 -11.18 -18.09
N THR A 220 -9.81 -11.13 -19.41
CA THR A 220 -9.92 -12.29 -20.31
C THR A 220 -8.82 -13.35 -20.19
N ASN A 221 -7.76 -13.08 -19.43
CA ASN A 221 -6.68 -14.04 -19.12
C ASN A 221 -6.74 -14.59 -17.68
N LEU A 222 -7.71 -14.16 -16.88
CA LEU A 222 -7.81 -14.53 -15.47
C LEU A 222 -8.10 -16.02 -15.33
N GLY A 223 -7.22 -16.74 -14.65
CA GLY A 223 -7.32 -18.17 -14.39
C GLY A 223 -7.76 -18.51 -12.98
N ILE A 224 -7.37 -17.67 -12.01
CA ILE A 224 -7.67 -17.84 -10.59
C ILE A 224 -8.20 -16.53 -10.02
N LEU A 225 -9.34 -16.60 -9.34
CA LEU A 225 -9.94 -15.52 -8.57
C LEU A 225 -10.35 -16.06 -7.19
N ASP A 226 -9.62 -15.65 -6.16
CA ASP A 226 -9.91 -16.02 -4.77
C ASP A 226 -10.58 -14.86 -4.06
N LEU A 227 -11.87 -15.01 -3.72
CA LEU A 227 -12.70 -13.99 -3.07
C LEU A 227 -13.20 -14.46 -1.71
N ARG A 228 -12.60 -15.51 -1.14
CA ARG A 228 -13.06 -16.09 0.11
C ARG A 228 -13.04 -15.06 1.25
N ASP A 229 -13.90 -15.27 2.24
CA ASP A 229 -13.96 -14.45 3.46
C ASP A 229 -14.07 -12.94 3.14
N ASN A 230 -15.13 -12.59 2.41
CA ASN A 230 -15.52 -11.22 2.08
C ASN A 230 -17.00 -10.99 2.42
N MET A 231 -17.56 -9.84 2.03
CA MET A 231 -18.95 -9.46 2.30
C MET A 231 -19.81 -9.43 1.04
N LEU A 232 -19.47 -10.24 0.03
CA LEU A 232 -20.17 -10.27 -1.26
C LEU A 232 -21.55 -10.89 -1.10
N THR A 233 -22.58 -10.18 -1.56
CA THR A 233 -23.95 -10.70 -1.65
C THR A 233 -24.33 -11.11 -3.06
N SER A 234 -23.63 -10.58 -4.07
CA SER A 234 -23.82 -10.95 -5.47
C SER A 234 -22.52 -10.89 -6.27
N LEU A 235 -22.52 -11.53 -7.45
CA LEU A 235 -21.46 -11.44 -8.45
C LEU A 235 -21.96 -10.76 -9.73
N PRO A 236 -21.13 -9.95 -10.41
CA PRO A 236 -21.49 -9.34 -11.69
C PRO A 236 -21.66 -10.40 -12.79
N PRO A 237 -22.74 -10.36 -13.60
CA PRO A 237 -22.94 -11.27 -14.74
C PRO A 237 -21.77 -11.28 -15.72
N GLU A 238 -21.04 -10.18 -15.83
CA GLU A 238 -19.87 -9.98 -16.69
C GLU A 238 -18.70 -10.93 -16.40
N LEU A 239 -18.71 -11.65 -15.26
CA LEU A 239 -17.75 -12.74 -15.04
C LEU A 239 -18.08 -14.00 -15.85
N GLY A 240 -19.35 -14.21 -16.22
CA GLY A 240 -19.82 -15.40 -16.93
C GLY A 240 -19.09 -15.72 -18.25
N PRO A 241 -18.72 -14.72 -19.08
CA PRO A 241 -17.92 -14.91 -20.29
C PRO A 241 -16.44 -15.28 -20.06
N LEU A 242 -15.90 -15.23 -18.83
CA LEU A 242 -14.49 -15.49 -18.56
C LEU A 242 -14.14 -16.99 -18.72
N THR A 243 -13.89 -17.41 -19.96
CA THR A 243 -13.58 -18.82 -20.29
C THR A 243 -12.25 -19.32 -19.74
N THR A 244 -11.32 -18.43 -19.39
CA THR A 244 -10.03 -18.79 -18.78
C THR A 244 -10.14 -19.04 -17.29
N LEU A 245 -11.21 -18.59 -16.62
CA LEU A 245 -11.34 -18.66 -15.17
C LEU A 245 -11.66 -20.09 -14.73
N THR A 246 -10.61 -20.80 -14.33
CA THR A 246 -10.68 -22.20 -13.91
C THR A 246 -10.98 -22.37 -12.42
N GLU A 247 -10.63 -21.36 -11.62
CA GLU A 247 -10.76 -21.41 -10.17
C GLU A 247 -11.36 -20.10 -9.65
N LEU A 248 -12.60 -20.19 -9.18
CA LEU A 248 -13.34 -19.13 -8.51
C LEU A 248 -13.71 -19.62 -7.11
N ARG A 249 -13.09 -19.04 -6.08
CA ARG A 249 -13.34 -19.41 -4.67
C ARG A 249 -14.18 -18.33 -4.00
N LEU A 250 -15.30 -18.73 -3.42
CA LEU A 250 -16.34 -17.82 -2.89
C LEU A 250 -16.73 -18.09 -1.44
N ASP A 251 -16.14 -19.12 -0.81
CA ASP A 251 -16.45 -19.53 0.57
C ASP A 251 -16.34 -18.35 1.55
N GLY A 252 -17.16 -18.35 2.59
CA GLY A 252 -17.12 -17.28 3.60
C GLY A 252 -17.77 -15.95 3.17
N ASN A 253 -18.50 -15.92 2.05
CA ASN A 253 -19.32 -14.77 1.65
C ASN A 253 -20.82 -15.00 1.93
N PRO A 254 -21.59 -13.95 2.27
CA PRO A 254 -23.05 -14.01 2.40
C PRO A 254 -23.76 -13.94 1.03
N LEU A 255 -23.34 -14.77 0.08
CA LEU A 255 -23.89 -14.78 -1.29
C LEU A 255 -25.37 -15.17 -1.31
N ILE A 256 -26.16 -14.35 -2.00
CA ILE A 256 -27.55 -14.61 -2.34
C ILE A 256 -27.65 -15.00 -3.83
N ASP A 257 -26.80 -14.39 -4.66
CA ASP A 257 -26.80 -14.56 -6.11
C ASP A 257 -25.37 -14.65 -6.67
N PRO A 258 -24.86 -15.82 -7.07
CA PRO A 258 -25.58 -17.07 -7.34
C PRO A 258 -26.11 -17.77 -6.08
N PRO A 259 -27.20 -18.56 -6.20
CA PRO A 259 -27.70 -19.38 -5.10
C PRO A 259 -26.64 -20.36 -4.58
N PRO A 260 -26.66 -20.71 -3.27
CA PRO A 260 -25.70 -21.63 -2.68
C PRO A 260 -25.58 -22.98 -3.41
N GLU A 261 -26.67 -23.47 -4.00
CA GLU A 261 -26.69 -24.72 -4.76
C GLU A 261 -25.87 -24.64 -6.05
N VAL A 262 -25.78 -23.45 -6.67
CA VAL A 262 -24.94 -23.20 -7.85
C VAL A 262 -23.49 -23.08 -7.41
N VAL A 263 -23.22 -22.35 -6.33
CA VAL A 263 -21.86 -22.19 -5.78
C VAL A 263 -21.27 -23.55 -5.39
N ALA A 264 -22.05 -24.43 -4.78
CA ALA A 264 -21.62 -25.78 -4.38
C ALA A 264 -21.25 -26.71 -5.56
N GLN A 265 -21.71 -26.41 -6.78
CA GLN A 265 -21.35 -27.16 -7.99
C GLN A 265 -20.00 -26.73 -8.58
N GLY A 266 -19.39 -25.67 -8.03
CA GLY A 266 -18.06 -25.18 -8.40
C GLY A 266 -18.05 -24.13 -9.50
N THR A 267 -16.84 -23.73 -9.91
CA THR A 267 -16.60 -22.58 -10.79
C THR A 267 -17.35 -22.64 -12.11
N ALA A 268 -17.36 -23.79 -12.78
CA ALA A 268 -18.03 -23.92 -14.09
C ALA A 268 -19.55 -23.63 -14.01
N ALA A 269 -20.22 -24.13 -12.97
CA ALA A 269 -21.65 -23.92 -12.78
C ALA A 269 -21.98 -22.46 -12.44
N VAL A 270 -21.16 -21.82 -11.62
CA VAL A 270 -21.27 -20.39 -11.31
C VAL A 270 -21.13 -19.55 -12.58
N LEU A 271 -20.12 -19.82 -13.41
CA LEU A 271 -19.90 -19.07 -14.65
C LEU A 271 -21.02 -19.29 -15.67
N GLU A 272 -21.56 -20.51 -15.78
CA GLU A 272 -22.71 -20.79 -16.64
C GLU A 272 -23.96 -20.04 -16.18
N TYR A 273 -24.21 -20.00 -14.87
CA TYR A 273 -25.31 -19.26 -14.28
C TYR A 273 -25.20 -17.75 -14.56
N LEU A 274 -24.03 -17.15 -14.31
CA LEU A 274 -23.79 -15.72 -14.56
C LEU A 274 -23.94 -15.38 -16.07
N ARG A 275 -23.46 -16.26 -16.94
CA ARG A 275 -23.61 -16.12 -18.39
C ARG A 275 -25.09 -16.12 -18.80
N ALA A 276 -25.92 -16.97 -18.20
CA ALA A 276 -27.36 -17.00 -18.50
C ALA A 276 -28.07 -15.70 -18.06
N LEU A 277 -27.61 -15.05 -16.99
CA LEU A 277 -28.14 -13.76 -16.54
C LEU A 277 -27.80 -12.62 -17.50
N GLU A 278 -26.57 -12.60 -18.04
CA GLU A 278 -26.12 -11.57 -18.98
C GLU A 278 -26.94 -11.59 -20.29
N PHE A 279 -27.12 -12.77 -20.88
CA PHE A 279 -27.89 -12.93 -22.12
C PHE A 279 -29.42 -12.95 -21.93
N GLY A 280 -29.91 -13.03 -20.69
CA GLY A 280 -31.33 -12.99 -20.36
C GLY A 280 -31.92 -11.59 -20.20
N GLN A 281 -31.09 -10.54 -20.29
CA GLN A 281 -31.50 -9.13 -20.16
C GLN A 281 -31.69 -8.38 -21.50
N GLU A 282 -31.51 -9.06 -22.64
CA GLU A 282 -31.83 -8.55 -24.00
C GLU A 282 -33.26 -8.92 -24.46
#